data_AF-A0AAW8HAY0-F1
#
_entry.id   AF-A0AAW8HAY0-F1
#
_cell.length_a   1.000
_cell.length_b   1.000
_cell.length_c   1.000
_cell.angle_alpha   90.00
_cell.angle_beta   90.00
_cell.angle_gamma   90.00
#
_symmetry.space_group_name_H-M   'P 1'
#
loop_
_entity.id
_entity.type
_entity.pdbx_description
1 polymer ?
#
loop_
_entity_poly.entity_id
_entity_poly.type
_entity_poly.pdbx_seq_one_letter_code
_entity_poly.pdbx_strand_id
1 'polypeptide(L)'
;MKRLEQYALNLEKLSSAWFEAHKHNALSAMLVLYLKEAQSGDLKKNYACLLDDSLECLISVLPLVASNLANSIMCVRQVPQYRLRPALSLIMYWLIQAHTGKKDNLPETHEMLDIIDNILT
;
A
#
# COMPACT_ATOMS: atom_id res chain seq x y z
N MET A 1 -13.14 2.60 -16.74
CA MET A 1 -12.16 3.21 -15.80
C MET A 1 -12.76 3.94 -14.60
N LYS A 2 -13.92 4.64 -14.70
CA LYS A 2 -14.51 5.41 -13.58
C LYS A 2 -14.66 4.67 -12.23
N ARG A 3 -14.94 3.35 -12.24
CA ARG A 3 -15.14 2.56 -11.01
C ARG A 3 -13.84 2.33 -10.24
N LEU A 4 -12.77 1.93 -10.92
CA LEU A 4 -11.47 1.68 -10.30
C LEU A 4 -10.85 2.98 -9.76
N GLU A 5 -11.00 4.08 -10.50
CA GLU A 5 -10.62 5.41 -10.01
C GLU A 5 -11.37 5.78 -8.74
N GLN A 6 -12.67 5.51 -8.67
CA GLN A 6 -13.45 5.75 -7.45
C GLN A 6 -12.96 4.88 -6.28
N TYR A 7 -12.60 3.62 -6.52
CA TYR A 7 -12.01 2.77 -5.49
C TYR A 7 -10.65 3.30 -5.03
N ALA A 8 -9.81 3.75 -5.95
CA ALA A 8 -8.52 4.37 -5.63
C ALA A 8 -8.68 5.65 -4.78
N LEU A 9 -9.64 6.52 -5.12
CA LEU A 9 -9.95 7.73 -4.36
C LEU A 9 -10.50 7.41 -2.96
N ASN A 10 -11.38 6.41 -2.86
CA ASN A 10 -11.90 5.97 -1.56
C ASN A 10 -10.79 5.39 -0.69
N LEU A 11 -9.89 4.59 -1.30
CA LEU A 11 -8.72 4.03 -0.64
C LEU A 11 -7.82 5.16 -0.11
N GLU A 12 -7.45 6.12 -0.95
CA GLU A 12 -6.64 7.27 -0.56
C GLU A 12 -7.17 7.98 0.69
N LYS A 13 -8.48 8.24 0.75
CA LYS A 13 -9.10 8.90 1.91
C LYS A 13 -8.93 8.08 3.19
N LEU A 14 -9.19 6.77 3.12
CA LEU A 14 -9.08 5.87 4.27
C LEU A 14 -7.62 5.67 4.69
N SER A 15 -6.73 5.46 3.73
CA SER A 15 -5.29 5.32 3.96
C SER A 15 -4.69 6.58 4.57
N SER A 16 -5.13 7.77 4.14
CA SER A 16 -4.68 9.04 4.72
C SER A 16 -5.02 9.13 6.21
N ALA A 17 -6.26 8.80 6.58
CA ALA A 17 -6.68 8.77 7.98
C ALA A 17 -5.91 7.71 8.78
N TRP A 18 -5.68 6.54 8.18
CA TRP A 18 -4.92 5.46 8.81
C TRP A 18 -3.46 5.86 9.07
N PHE A 19 -2.77 6.46 8.09
CA PHE A 19 -1.39 6.91 8.25
C PHE A 19 -1.25 8.00 9.32
N GLU A 20 -2.21 8.93 9.41
CA GLU A 20 -2.22 9.94 10.45
C GLU A 20 -2.35 9.31 11.85
N ALA A 21 -3.24 8.33 12.02
CA ALA A 21 -3.42 7.60 13.28
C ALA A 21 -2.17 6.79 13.70
N HIS A 22 -1.36 6.36 12.73
CA HIS A 22 -0.19 5.50 12.94
C HIS A 22 1.15 6.23 12.78
N LYS A 23 1.14 7.58 12.69
CA LYS A 23 2.31 8.42 12.41
C LYS A 23 3.46 8.27 13.40
N HIS A 24 3.17 7.79 14.61
CA HIS A 24 4.13 7.60 15.69
C HIS A 24 5.08 6.41 15.47
N ASN A 25 4.75 5.50 14.56
CA ASN A 25 5.61 4.35 14.24
C ASN A 25 6.84 4.77 13.41
N ALA A 26 7.90 3.96 13.43
CA ALA A 26 8.95 4.08 12.41
C ALA A 26 8.35 3.92 11.00
N LEU A 27 8.90 4.57 9.98
CA LEU A 27 8.28 4.59 8.64
C LEU A 27 8.15 3.20 8.02
N SER A 28 9.22 2.39 8.08
CA SER A 28 9.19 0.99 7.62
C SER A 28 8.18 0.15 8.39
N ALA A 29 8.17 0.25 9.72
CA ALA A 29 7.18 -0.41 10.55
C ALA A 29 5.74 0.01 10.21
N MET A 30 5.51 1.31 9.99
CA MET A 30 4.20 1.84 9.58
C MET A 30 3.74 1.24 8.24
N LEU A 31 4.66 1.10 7.27
CA LEU A 31 4.38 0.50 5.97
C LEU A 31 4.08 -1.01 6.06
N VAL A 32 4.81 -1.76 6.91
CA VAL A 32 4.52 -3.18 7.16
C VAL A 32 3.19 -3.37 7.88
N LEU A 33 2.89 -2.51 8.87
CA LEU A 33 1.58 -2.53 9.55
C LEU A 33 0.45 -2.20 8.58
N TYR A 34 0.66 -1.25 7.67
CA TYR A 34 -0.31 -0.90 6.65
C TYR A 34 -0.58 -2.06 5.67
N LEU A 35 0.46 -2.82 5.29
CA LEU A 35 0.29 -4.06 4.52
C LEU A 35 -0.61 -5.06 5.26
N LYS A 36 -0.37 -5.28 6.56
CA LYS A 36 -1.18 -6.19 7.38
C LYS A 36 -2.63 -5.72 7.50
N GLU A 37 -2.83 -4.42 7.68
CA GLU A 37 -4.15 -3.78 7.69
C GLU A 37 -4.89 -4.04 6.37
N ALA A 38 -4.21 -3.87 5.23
CA ALA A 38 -4.76 -4.12 3.91
C ALA A 38 -5.04 -5.61 3.63
N GLN A 39 -4.37 -6.54 4.30
CA GLN A 39 -4.57 -7.99 4.12
C GLN A 39 -5.67 -8.57 5.01
N SER A 40 -5.80 -8.08 6.25
CA SER A 40 -6.66 -8.68 7.27
C SER A 40 -7.46 -7.70 8.13
N GLY A 41 -7.16 -6.40 8.06
CA GLY A 41 -7.84 -5.37 8.84
C GLY A 41 -9.06 -4.77 8.12
N ASP A 42 -9.39 -3.55 8.51
CA ASP A 42 -10.56 -2.81 8.03
C ASP A 42 -10.41 -2.40 6.56
N LEU A 43 -9.17 -2.15 6.09
CA LEU A 43 -8.89 -1.81 4.70
C LEU A 43 -9.00 -3.00 3.73
N LYS A 44 -9.09 -4.24 4.24
CA LYS A 44 -9.13 -5.45 3.41
C LYS A 44 -10.22 -5.41 2.34
N LYS A 45 -11.44 -5.00 2.73
CA LYS A 45 -12.58 -4.95 1.80
C LYS A 45 -12.34 -3.95 0.67
N ASN A 46 -11.74 -2.80 0.98
CA ASN A 46 -11.43 -1.76 0.01
C ASN A 46 -10.36 -2.23 -0.98
N TYR A 47 -9.33 -2.91 -0.49
CA TYR A 47 -8.32 -3.52 -1.36
C TYR A 47 -8.89 -4.65 -2.21
N ALA A 48 -9.76 -5.50 -1.67
CA ALA A 48 -10.43 -6.55 -2.46
C ALA A 48 -11.25 -5.94 -3.61
N CYS A 49 -12.04 -4.90 -3.35
CA CYS A 49 -12.80 -4.22 -4.41
C CYS A 49 -11.91 -3.64 -5.53
N LEU A 50 -10.71 -3.19 -5.19
CA LEU A 50 -9.73 -2.73 -6.17
C LEU A 50 -9.11 -3.91 -6.92
N LEU A 51 -8.67 -4.96 -6.21
CA LEU A 51 -7.83 -6.05 -6.72
C LEU A 51 -8.63 -7.20 -7.37
N ASP A 52 -9.96 -7.21 -7.28
CA ASP A 52 -10.83 -8.19 -7.96
C ASP A 52 -10.91 -7.99 -9.48
N ASP A 53 -10.50 -6.82 -10.00
CA ASP A 53 -10.42 -6.57 -11.44
C ASP A 53 -9.17 -7.21 -12.08
N SER A 54 -9.16 -7.37 -13.42
CA SER A 54 -8.03 -8.01 -14.11
C SER A 54 -6.73 -7.20 -13.97
N LEU A 55 -5.58 -7.90 -14.00
CA LEU A 55 -4.26 -7.25 -13.95
C LEU A 55 -4.07 -6.20 -15.06
N GLU A 56 -4.60 -6.45 -16.25
CA GLU A 56 -4.60 -5.50 -17.37
C GLU A 56 -5.32 -4.18 -17.01
N CYS A 57 -6.46 -4.27 -16.32
CA CYS A 57 -7.17 -3.10 -15.83
C CYS A 57 -6.38 -2.37 -14.73
N LEU A 58 -5.70 -3.13 -13.87
CA LEU A 58 -4.93 -2.61 -12.75
C LEU A 58 -3.66 -1.88 -13.16
N ILE A 59 -3.03 -2.23 -14.29
CA ILE A 59 -1.77 -1.59 -14.76
C ILE A 59 -1.90 -0.06 -14.83
N SER A 60 -3.07 0.46 -15.22
CA SER A 60 -3.32 1.91 -15.29
C SER A 60 -3.62 2.58 -13.95
N VAL A 61 -4.04 1.81 -12.94
CA VAL A 61 -4.58 2.33 -11.66
C VAL A 61 -3.59 2.13 -10.51
N LEU A 62 -2.79 1.07 -10.51
CA LEU A 62 -1.79 0.81 -9.46
C LEU A 62 -0.77 1.96 -9.31
N PRO A 63 -0.26 2.60 -10.39
CA PRO A 63 0.62 3.76 -10.25
C PRO A 63 -0.07 4.95 -9.59
N LEU A 64 -1.37 5.14 -9.87
CA LEU A 64 -2.18 6.18 -9.23
C LEU A 64 -2.33 5.89 -7.74
N VAL A 65 -2.67 4.66 -7.37
CA VAL A 65 -2.79 4.25 -5.96
C VAL A 65 -1.47 4.44 -5.22
N ALA A 66 -0.35 3.98 -5.78
CA ALA A 66 0.97 4.17 -5.17
C ALA A 66 1.33 5.67 -5.03
N SER A 67 0.97 6.50 -6.00
CA SER A 67 1.19 7.95 -5.94
C SER A 67 0.35 8.63 -4.88
N ASN A 68 -0.93 8.26 -4.76
CA ASN A 68 -1.84 8.80 -3.77
C ASN A 68 -1.38 8.42 -2.36
N LEU A 69 -1.01 7.15 -2.13
CA LEU A 69 -0.43 6.69 -0.86
C LEU A 69 0.87 7.44 -0.53
N ALA A 70 1.75 7.66 -1.51
CA ALA A 70 2.98 8.41 -1.31
C ALA A 70 2.69 9.86 -0.90
N ASN A 71 1.68 10.48 -1.50
CA ASN A 71 1.23 11.82 -1.15
C ASN A 71 0.68 11.88 0.29
N SER A 72 -0.18 10.92 0.66
CA SER A 72 -0.72 10.81 2.03
C SER A 72 0.40 10.68 3.07
N ILE A 73 1.38 9.81 2.83
CA ILE A 73 2.50 9.63 3.75
C ILE A 73 3.39 10.87 3.79
N MET A 74 3.65 11.52 2.64
CA MET A 74 4.42 12.76 2.58
C MET A 74 3.79 13.84 3.45
N CYS A 75 2.47 14.00 3.43
CA CYS A 75 1.76 14.97 4.27
C CYS A 75 1.93 14.70 5.77
N VAL A 76 2.03 13.43 6.17
CA VAL A 76 2.15 13.01 7.58
C VAL A 76 3.60 12.98 8.07
N ARG A 77 4.55 12.62 7.19
CA ARG A 77 5.94 12.27 7.56
C ARG A 77 7.00 13.18 6.94
N GLN A 78 6.61 14.10 6.06
CA GLN A 78 7.51 14.99 5.32
C GLN A 78 8.60 14.25 4.53
N VAL A 79 8.32 12.99 4.13
CA VAL A 79 9.23 12.19 3.31
C VAL A 79 8.93 12.43 1.83
N PRO A 80 9.93 12.73 1.00
CA PRO A 80 9.69 12.95 -0.42
C PRO A 80 9.04 11.75 -1.11
N GLN A 81 8.02 12.01 -1.94
CA GLN A 81 7.27 10.93 -2.61
C GLN A 81 8.15 9.98 -3.42
N TYR A 82 9.22 10.48 -4.06
CA TYR A 82 10.11 9.65 -4.88
C TYR A 82 10.82 8.56 -4.07
N ARG A 83 11.02 8.75 -2.75
CA ARG A 83 11.58 7.72 -1.85
C ARG A 83 10.53 6.70 -1.43
N LEU A 84 9.26 7.09 -1.37
CA LEU A 84 8.15 6.25 -0.94
C LEU A 84 7.63 5.33 -2.05
N ARG A 85 7.61 5.82 -3.29
CA ARG A 85 7.01 5.11 -4.44
C ARG A 85 7.57 3.70 -4.66
N PRO A 86 8.88 3.43 -4.55
CA PRO A 86 9.41 2.07 -4.73
C PRO A 86 8.89 1.11 -3.64
N ALA A 87 8.93 1.53 -2.37
CA ALA A 87 8.41 0.72 -1.26
C ALA A 87 6.90 0.47 -1.40
N LEU A 88 6.14 1.49 -1.79
CA LEU A 88 4.70 1.36 -2.03
C LEU A 88 4.38 0.46 -3.22
N SER A 89 5.18 0.52 -4.28
CA SER A 89 5.03 -0.39 -5.43
C SER A 89 5.26 -1.84 -5.03
N LEU A 90 6.25 -2.09 -4.16
CA LEU A 90 6.51 -3.41 -3.60
C LEU A 90 5.37 -3.89 -2.68
N ILE A 91 4.81 -3.01 -1.86
CA ILE A 91 3.64 -3.30 -1.03
C ILE A 91 2.43 -3.65 -1.90
N MET A 92 2.19 -2.92 -2.99
CA MET A 92 1.12 -3.25 -3.94
C MET A 92 1.34 -4.61 -4.58
N TYR A 93 2.59 -4.95 -4.94
CA TYR A 93 2.93 -6.28 -5.42
C TYR A 93 2.61 -7.37 -4.39
N TRP A 94 3.02 -7.20 -3.12
CA TRP A 94 2.71 -8.15 -2.06
C TRP A 94 1.21 -8.27 -1.79
N LEU A 95 0.45 -7.18 -1.89
CA LEU A 95 -1.00 -7.21 -1.78
C LEU A 95 -1.65 -8.03 -2.90
N ILE A 96 -1.18 -7.89 -4.14
CA ILE A 96 -1.64 -8.69 -5.28
C ILE A 96 -1.36 -10.18 -5.05
N GLN A 97 -0.15 -10.54 -4.59
CA GLN A 97 0.19 -11.94 -4.27
C GLN A 97 -0.71 -12.48 -3.15
N ALA A 98 -0.92 -11.70 -2.09
CA ALA A 98 -1.79 -12.07 -0.98
C ALA A 98 -3.25 -12.29 -1.42
N HIS A 99 -3.76 -11.41 -2.28
CA HIS A 99 -5.13 -11.44 -2.80
C HIS A 99 -5.36 -12.63 -3.73
N THR A 100 -4.37 -12.97 -4.55
CA THR A 100 -4.43 -14.12 -5.48
C THR A 100 -4.14 -15.47 -4.81
N GLY A 101 -4.09 -15.52 -3.48
CA GLY A 101 -3.88 -16.76 -2.72
C GLY A 101 -2.43 -17.24 -2.66
N LYS A 102 -1.46 -16.46 -3.16
CA LYS A 102 -0.03 -16.79 -3.18
C LYS A 102 0.69 -16.25 -1.92
N LYS A 103 0.07 -16.41 -0.76
CA LYS A 103 0.60 -15.89 0.52
C LYS A 103 1.92 -16.52 0.94
N ASP A 104 2.15 -17.78 0.58
CA ASP A 104 3.39 -18.51 0.90
C ASP A 104 4.63 -17.94 0.19
N ASN A 105 4.44 -17.07 -0.81
CA ASN A 105 5.52 -16.38 -1.51
C ASN A 105 5.86 -15.01 -0.91
N LEU A 106 5.21 -14.63 0.20
CA LEU A 106 5.46 -13.36 0.85
C LEU A 106 6.60 -13.49 1.87
N PRO A 107 7.49 -12.50 1.96
CA PRO A 107 8.54 -12.49 2.98
C PRO A 107 7.93 -12.48 4.39
N GLU A 108 8.70 -12.96 5.36
CA GLU A 108 8.32 -12.82 6.76
C GLU A 108 8.34 -11.35 7.22
N THR A 109 7.73 -11.05 8.37
CA THR A 109 7.66 -9.66 8.86
C THR A 109 9.04 -9.02 9.04
N HIS A 110 10.04 -9.77 9.49
CA HIS A 110 11.39 -9.25 9.68
C HIS A 110 12.07 -8.96 8.33
N GLU A 111 11.95 -9.87 7.36
CA GLU A 111 12.45 -9.68 5.99
C GLU A 111 11.76 -8.48 5.30
N MET A 112 10.44 -8.32 5.49
CA MET A 112 9.69 -7.16 4.99
C MET A 112 10.25 -5.85 5.52
N LEU A 113 10.57 -5.79 6.82
CA LEU A 113 11.16 -4.59 7.45
C LEU A 113 12.52 -4.30 6.83
N ASP A 114 13.40 -5.30 6.75
CA ASP A 114 14.74 -5.15 6.19
C ASP A 114 14.69 -4.67 4.72
N ILE A 115 13.82 -5.26 3.90
CA ILE A 115 13.65 -4.85 2.51
C ILE A 115 13.14 -3.40 2.42
N ILE A 116 12.14 -3.04 3.21
CA ILE A 116 11.59 -1.68 3.18
C ILE A 116 12.60 -0.65 3.67
N ASP A 117 13.33 -0.93 4.75
CA ASP A 117 14.37 -0.03 5.26
C ASP A 117 15.48 0.21 4.23
N ASN A 118 15.91 -0.85 3.53
CA ASN A 118 16.88 -0.73 2.43
C ASN A 118 16.37 0.10 1.24
N ILE A 119 15.05 0.08 0.97
CA ILE A 119 14.44 0.89 -0.09
C ILE A 119 14.31 2.37 0.31
N LEU A 120 14.08 2.63 1.60
CA LEU A 120 13.82 3.98 2.11
C LEU A 120 15.11 4.79 2.39
N THR A 121 16.26 4.11 2.45
CA THR A 121 17.59 4.71 2.69
C THR A 121 18.15 5.32 1.41
#